data_AF-A0A5C5TYC5-F1
#
_entry.id   AF-A0A5C5TYC5-F1
#
_cell.length_a   1.000
_cell.length_b   1.000
_cell.length_c   1.000
_cell.angle_alpha   90.00
_cell.angle_beta   90.00
_cell.angle_gamma   90.00
#
_symmetry.space_group_name_H-M   'P 1'
#
loop_
_entity.id
_entity.type
_entity.pdbx_description
1 polymer ?
#
loop_
_entity_poly.entity_id
_entity_poly.type
_entity_poly.pdbx_seq_one_letter_code
_entity_poly.pdbx_strand_id
1 'polypeptide(L)'
;MNLAVIWTVAKKELIDLFRDRKTMALGLFMGPVLIPAMFLGVGALAEKRVRTQLESTLELPVVGAEHAPNLVAFLESRNIDILPPPADPDRAVRDQEHDLVLRIDPEFGEQWRGSRAAKVELVYDSSRQDSQIPVSRVRGVLTEYSRTVGVLRGIHRGISPEVAFAVQIGQRDVATPEARRGMLLVFLPYLLVLFSFLGGAALVIDVTAGERERQSLEPLLATPAPRAAIMSGKILAACLFGMLSLLLIVVSLKLSFQLAPGPMRMVDVSVPVMAQLLLVLLPMVLVGTTLLTLIAASVKSVKEAQSYMSVLMFLPMVPTIVLMVNPVKTQLWQFAVPFLAQNQMILKLVRSEAITAQEWLVYLGAGFGAGLALWLLAARLYHREKLAISA
;
A
#
# COMPACT_ATOMS: atom_id res chain seq x y z
N MET A 1 35.58 11.63 19.03
CA MET A 1 35.46 11.43 17.56
C MET A 1 35.77 12.76 16.89
N ASN A 2 36.75 12.83 15.99
CA ASN A 2 37.02 14.07 15.25
C ASN A 2 36.02 14.17 14.07
N LEU A 3 35.09 15.14 14.13
CA LEU A 3 34.06 15.34 13.10
C LEU A 3 34.66 15.60 11.71
N ALA A 4 35.82 16.25 11.65
CA ALA A 4 36.49 16.52 10.38
C ALA A 4 36.88 15.22 9.65
N VAL A 5 37.32 14.20 10.39
CA VAL A 5 37.69 12.90 9.81
C VAL A 5 36.45 12.18 9.28
N ILE A 6 35.35 12.18 10.05
CA ILE A 6 34.08 11.57 9.65
C ILE A 6 33.57 12.22 8.35
N TRP A 7 33.61 13.55 8.28
CA TRP A 7 33.17 14.28 7.10
C TRP A 7 34.07 14.04 5.88
N THR A 8 35.39 14.01 6.06
CA THR A 8 36.33 13.71 4.98
C THR A 8 36.08 12.32 4.39
N VAL A 9 35.89 11.31 5.24
CA VAL A 9 35.54 9.95 4.78
C VAL A 9 34.20 9.98 4.06
N ALA A 10 33.17 10.60 4.65
CA ALA A 10 31.85 10.67 4.04
C ALA A 10 31.87 11.34 2.65
N LYS A 11 32.63 12.44 2.53
CA LYS A 11 32.81 13.16 1.27
C LYS A 11 33.53 12.29 0.23
N LYS A 12 34.56 11.54 0.61
CA LYS A 12 35.26 10.60 -0.27
C LYS A 12 34.29 9.54 -0.81
N GLU A 13 33.55 8.86 0.08
CA GLU A 13 32.61 7.81 -0.34
C GLU A 13 31.50 8.35 -1.26
N LEU A 14 30.97 9.54 -0.98
CA LEU A 14 29.98 10.17 -1.85
C LEU A 14 30.59 10.48 -3.23
N ILE A 15 31.78 11.09 -3.29
CA ILE A 15 32.42 11.43 -4.58
C ILE A 15 32.67 10.17 -5.42
N ASP A 16 33.14 9.08 -4.80
CA ASP A 16 33.41 7.84 -5.50
C ASP A 16 32.12 7.19 -6.03
N LEU A 17 31.02 7.25 -5.27
CA LEU A 17 29.71 6.80 -5.75
C LEU A 17 29.20 7.63 -6.94
N PHE A 18 29.29 8.95 -6.85
CA PHE A 18 28.84 9.85 -7.94
C PHE A 18 29.70 9.70 -9.21
N ARG A 19 30.92 9.16 -9.10
CA ARG A 19 31.75 8.79 -10.26
C ARG A 19 31.25 7.52 -10.94
N ASP A 20 30.73 6.55 -10.19
CA ASP A 20 30.05 5.38 -10.76
C ASP A 20 28.61 5.74 -11.16
N ARG A 21 28.49 6.26 -12.38
CA ARG A 21 27.20 6.67 -12.97
C ARG A 21 26.15 5.55 -12.97
N LYS A 22 26.56 4.29 -13.12
CA LYS A 22 25.63 3.17 -13.21
C LYS A 22 25.06 2.85 -11.83
N THR A 23 25.91 2.72 -10.82
CA THR A 23 25.49 2.44 -9.44
C THR A 23 24.70 3.62 -8.86
N MET A 24 25.14 4.85 -9.11
CA MET A 24 24.40 6.05 -8.76
C MET A 24 23.02 6.06 -9.43
N ALA A 25 22.93 5.83 -10.75
CA ALA A 25 21.65 5.90 -11.46
C ALA A 25 20.68 4.81 -10.99
N LEU A 26 21.13 3.57 -10.84
CA LEU A 26 20.29 2.48 -10.35
C LEU A 26 19.86 2.70 -8.89
N GLY A 27 20.77 3.09 -8.01
CA GLY A 27 20.45 3.34 -6.60
C GLY A 27 19.53 4.54 -6.38
N LEU A 28 19.66 5.57 -7.22
CA LEU A 28 18.96 6.83 -7.05
C LEU A 28 17.62 6.91 -7.81
N PHE A 29 17.56 6.39 -9.05
CA PHE A 29 16.37 6.53 -9.90
C PHE A 29 15.45 5.31 -9.92
N MET A 30 15.90 4.12 -9.51
CA MET A 30 15.05 2.92 -9.57
C MET A 30 13.76 3.09 -8.76
N GLY A 31 13.86 3.56 -7.50
CA GLY A 31 12.69 3.83 -6.66
C GLY A 31 11.78 4.93 -7.22
N PRO A 32 12.30 6.13 -7.49
CA PRO A 32 11.55 7.22 -8.09
C PRO A 32 10.90 6.90 -9.43
N VAL A 33 11.42 5.97 -10.23
CA VAL A 33 10.78 5.57 -11.51
C VAL A 33 9.74 4.48 -11.28
N LEU A 34 10.04 3.50 -10.43
CA LEU A 34 9.16 2.36 -10.18
C LEU A 34 7.84 2.78 -9.54
N ILE A 35 7.88 3.69 -8.56
CA ILE A 35 6.68 4.14 -7.83
C ILE A 35 5.65 4.75 -8.80
N PRO A 36 5.94 5.81 -9.58
CA PRO A 36 5.01 6.35 -10.57
C PRO A 36 4.53 5.30 -11.56
N ALA A 37 5.44 4.46 -12.08
CA ALA A 37 5.07 3.43 -13.05
C ALA A 37 4.02 2.47 -12.46
N MET A 38 4.18 2.05 -11.21
CA MET A 38 3.21 1.21 -10.53
C MET A 38 1.89 1.95 -10.24
N PHE A 39 1.95 3.18 -9.71
CA PHE A 39 0.73 3.93 -9.37
C PHE A 39 -0.08 4.31 -10.61
N LEU A 40 0.57 4.81 -11.65
CA LEU A 40 -0.08 5.15 -12.92
C LEU A 40 -0.59 3.88 -13.63
N GLY A 41 0.20 2.80 -13.63
CA GLY A 41 -0.18 1.54 -14.26
C GLY A 41 -1.39 0.88 -13.60
N VAL A 42 -1.36 0.70 -12.27
CA VAL A 42 -2.49 0.10 -11.53
C VAL A 42 -3.68 1.04 -11.51
N GLY A 43 -3.47 2.36 -11.38
CA GLY A 43 -4.52 3.37 -11.43
C GLY A 43 -5.27 3.34 -12.77
N ALA A 44 -4.55 3.35 -13.88
CA ALA A 44 -5.15 3.27 -15.22
C ALA A 44 -5.88 1.94 -15.45
N LEU A 45 -5.34 0.82 -14.96
CA LEU A 45 -6.01 -0.48 -15.06
C LEU A 45 -7.30 -0.52 -14.22
N ALA A 46 -7.26 0.01 -13.00
CA ALA A 46 -8.42 0.08 -12.11
C ALA A 46 -9.50 0.99 -12.68
N GLU A 47 -9.13 2.17 -13.19
CA GLU A 47 -10.07 3.09 -13.83
C GLU A 47 -10.70 2.49 -15.08
N LYS A 48 -9.88 1.89 -15.97
CA LYS A 48 -10.38 1.19 -17.15
C LYS A 48 -11.37 0.11 -16.75
N ARG A 49 -11.06 -0.68 -15.72
CA ARG A 49 -11.92 -1.75 -15.22
C ARG A 49 -13.25 -1.23 -14.67
N VAL A 50 -13.21 -0.22 -13.79
CA VAL A 50 -14.43 0.40 -13.23
C VAL A 50 -15.28 0.99 -14.34
N ARG A 51 -14.66 1.71 -15.27
CA ARG A 51 -15.36 2.31 -16.40
C ARG A 51 -16.00 1.25 -17.30
N THR A 52 -15.27 0.21 -17.68
CA THR A 52 -15.82 -0.91 -18.45
C THR A 52 -16.99 -1.55 -17.72
N GLN A 53 -16.88 -1.87 -16.43
CA GLN A 53 -17.94 -2.57 -15.70
C GLN A 53 -19.17 -1.70 -15.38
N LEU A 54 -19.01 -0.37 -15.29
CA LEU A 54 -20.12 0.56 -15.04
C LEU A 54 -20.80 1.02 -16.33
N GLU A 55 -20.03 1.25 -17.40
CA GLU A 55 -20.56 1.70 -18.69
C GLU A 55 -21.03 0.52 -19.57
N SER A 56 -20.52 -0.70 -19.36
CA SER A 56 -21.00 -1.86 -20.10
C SER A 56 -22.41 -2.27 -19.68
N THR A 57 -23.17 -2.73 -20.66
CA THR A 57 -24.40 -3.47 -20.41
C THR A 57 -24.06 -4.70 -19.58
N LEU A 58 -24.81 -4.93 -18.50
CA LEU A 58 -24.58 -6.09 -17.65
C LEU A 58 -25.35 -7.27 -18.24
N GLU A 59 -24.63 -8.25 -18.76
CA GLU A 59 -25.23 -9.51 -19.20
C GLU A 59 -25.62 -10.35 -17.97
N LEU A 60 -26.90 -10.67 -17.85
CA LEU A 60 -27.46 -11.43 -16.73
C LEU A 60 -28.23 -12.64 -17.27
N PRO A 61 -27.67 -13.86 -17.15
CA PRO A 61 -28.45 -15.07 -17.38
C PRO A 61 -29.55 -15.21 -16.34
N VAL A 62 -30.79 -15.42 -16.81
CA VAL A 62 -31.97 -15.54 -15.94
C VAL A 62 -32.67 -16.88 -16.14
N VAL A 63 -32.78 -17.64 -15.06
CA VAL A 63 -33.60 -18.85 -14.99
C VAL A 63 -35.03 -18.47 -14.62
N GLY A 64 -35.99 -18.89 -15.42
CA GLY A 64 -37.40 -18.61 -15.18
C GLY A 64 -37.83 -17.18 -15.54
N ALA A 65 -37.18 -16.56 -16.54
CA ALA A 65 -37.54 -15.22 -17.03
C ALA A 65 -39.04 -15.09 -17.37
N GLU A 66 -39.64 -16.17 -17.90
CA GLU A 66 -41.07 -16.25 -18.25
C GLU A 66 -42.00 -16.09 -17.05
N HIS A 67 -41.56 -16.46 -15.84
CA HIS A 67 -42.38 -16.36 -14.63
C HIS A 67 -42.58 -14.90 -14.17
N ALA A 68 -41.74 -13.98 -14.62
CA ALA A 68 -41.69 -12.60 -14.13
C ALA A 68 -41.42 -11.55 -15.23
N PRO A 69 -42.26 -11.43 -16.27
CA PRO A 69 -42.02 -10.54 -17.40
C PRO A 69 -41.87 -9.06 -17.00
N ASN A 70 -42.61 -8.60 -16.00
CA ASN A 70 -42.52 -7.23 -15.49
C ASN A 70 -41.20 -6.95 -14.76
N LEU A 71 -40.62 -7.95 -14.10
CA LEU A 71 -39.33 -7.81 -13.43
C LEU A 71 -38.20 -7.79 -14.47
N VAL A 72 -38.28 -8.65 -15.47
CA VAL A 72 -37.35 -8.71 -16.60
C VAL A 72 -37.31 -7.38 -17.34
N ALA A 73 -38.46 -6.83 -17.73
CA ALA A 73 -38.54 -5.52 -18.36
C ALA A 73 -37.97 -4.37 -17.48
N PHE A 74 -38.13 -4.48 -16.16
CA PHE A 74 -37.55 -3.51 -15.24
C PHE A 74 -36.02 -3.60 -15.18
N LEU A 75 -35.45 -4.83 -15.20
CA LEU A 75 -34.01 -5.04 -15.27
C LEU A 75 -33.44 -4.47 -16.58
N GLU A 76 -34.06 -4.76 -17.71
CA GLU A 76 -33.67 -4.23 -19.04
C GLU A 76 -33.66 -2.69 -19.07
N SER A 77 -34.65 -2.04 -18.44
CA SER A 77 -34.69 -0.58 -18.33
C SER A 77 -33.50 0.04 -17.57
N ARG A 78 -32.72 -0.77 -16.85
CA ARG A 78 -31.52 -0.37 -16.08
C ARG A 78 -30.21 -0.83 -16.72
N ASN A 79 -30.23 -1.04 -18.04
CA ASN A 79 -29.06 -1.44 -18.84
C ASN A 79 -28.49 -2.80 -18.40
N ILE A 80 -29.39 -3.75 -18.09
CA ILE A 80 -29.09 -5.15 -17.77
C ILE A 80 -29.72 -6.01 -18.87
N ASP A 81 -28.90 -6.61 -19.72
CA ASP A 81 -29.36 -7.46 -20.80
C ASP A 81 -29.57 -8.88 -20.29
N ILE A 82 -30.74 -9.44 -20.63
CA ILE A 82 -31.17 -10.72 -20.10
C ILE A 82 -30.76 -11.82 -21.08
N LEU A 83 -29.89 -12.71 -20.61
CA LEU A 83 -29.41 -13.86 -21.38
C LEU A 83 -30.26 -15.10 -21.10
N PRO A 84 -30.32 -16.04 -22.06
CA PRO A 84 -30.98 -17.33 -21.85
C PRO A 84 -30.35 -18.08 -20.66
N PRO A 85 -31.15 -18.89 -19.94
CA PRO A 85 -30.66 -19.60 -18.77
C PRO A 85 -29.59 -20.63 -19.13
N PRO A 86 -28.52 -20.75 -18.31
CA PRO A 86 -27.59 -21.86 -18.43
C PRO A 86 -28.27 -23.17 -18.00
N ALA A 87 -27.79 -24.30 -18.52
CA ALA A 87 -28.33 -25.62 -18.18
C ALA A 87 -28.20 -25.95 -16.68
N ASP A 88 -27.12 -25.50 -16.04
CA ASP A 88 -26.89 -25.59 -14.60
C ASP A 88 -26.31 -24.25 -14.09
N PRO A 89 -27.11 -23.43 -13.39
CA PRO A 89 -26.69 -22.13 -12.86
C PRO A 89 -25.51 -22.21 -11.89
N ASP A 90 -25.52 -23.22 -11.02
CA ASP A 90 -24.50 -23.39 -10.00
C ASP A 90 -23.17 -23.81 -10.63
N ARG A 91 -23.23 -24.66 -11.67
CA ARG A 91 -22.06 -25.04 -12.45
C ARG A 91 -21.54 -23.89 -13.30
N ALA A 92 -22.40 -23.14 -13.98
CA ALA A 92 -21.98 -22.01 -14.82
C ALA A 92 -21.22 -20.93 -14.04
N VAL A 93 -21.64 -20.68 -12.78
CA VAL A 93 -20.92 -19.76 -11.88
C VAL A 93 -19.60 -20.36 -11.38
N ARG A 94 -19.57 -21.67 -11.08
CA ARG A 94 -18.35 -22.38 -10.65
C ARG A 94 -17.31 -22.51 -11.75
N ASP A 95 -17.74 -22.80 -12.97
CA ASP A 95 -16.91 -22.98 -14.17
C ASP A 95 -16.52 -21.62 -14.80
N GLN A 96 -16.95 -20.51 -14.18
CA GLN A 96 -16.63 -19.13 -14.58
C GLN A 96 -17.16 -18.72 -15.97
N GLU A 97 -18.21 -19.39 -16.44
CA GLU A 97 -18.90 -19.02 -17.68
C GLU A 97 -19.68 -17.71 -17.48
N HIS A 98 -20.24 -17.51 -16.27
CA HIS A 98 -20.96 -16.29 -15.89
C HIS A 98 -20.59 -15.84 -14.47
N ASP A 99 -20.45 -14.53 -14.27
CA ASP A 99 -20.10 -13.97 -12.95
C ASP A 99 -21.27 -13.96 -11.96
N LEU A 100 -22.51 -14.02 -12.47
CA LEU A 100 -23.76 -13.95 -11.72
C LEU A 100 -24.89 -14.60 -12.53
N VAL A 101 -25.75 -15.38 -11.87
CA VAL A 101 -27.01 -15.89 -12.44
C VAL A 101 -28.18 -15.52 -11.52
N LEU A 102 -29.28 -15.06 -12.11
CA LEU A 102 -30.53 -14.80 -11.38
C LEU A 102 -31.49 -15.99 -11.56
N ARG A 103 -31.95 -16.58 -10.47
CA ARG A 103 -32.96 -17.63 -10.46
C ARG A 103 -34.29 -17.07 -9.96
N ILE A 104 -35.31 -17.13 -10.80
CA ILE A 104 -36.68 -16.74 -10.48
C ILE A 104 -37.49 -18.00 -10.20
N ASP A 105 -38.09 -18.03 -9.01
CA ASP A 105 -38.87 -19.16 -8.54
C ASP A 105 -40.11 -19.41 -9.45
N PRO A 106 -40.46 -20.67 -9.79
CA PRO A 106 -41.64 -20.97 -10.61
C PRO A 106 -42.95 -20.40 -10.06
N GLU A 107 -43.07 -20.35 -8.73
CA GLU A 107 -44.26 -19.80 -8.07
C GLU A 107 -44.25 -18.27 -8.00
N PHE A 108 -43.23 -17.59 -8.56
CA PHE A 108 -43.10 -16.13 -8.53
C PHE A 108 -44.36 -15.43 -9.01
N GLY A 109 -44.92 -15.84 -10.16
CA GLY A 109 -46.10 -15.20 -10.74
C GLY A 109 -47.34 -15.31 -9.84
N GLU A 110 -47.57 -16.48 -9.22
CA GLU A 110 -48.68 -16.68 -8.29
C GLU A 110 -48.48 -15.93 -6.98
N GLN A 111 -47.28 -16.00 -6.40
CA GLN A 111 -46.94 -15.29 -5.18
C GLN A 111 -47.06 -13.78 -5.39
N TRP A 112 -46.59 -13.28 -6.53
CA TRP A 112 -46.65 -11.88 -6.92
C TRP A 112 -48.09 -11.36 -7.06
N ARG A 113 -48.96 -12.07 -7.79
CA ARG A 113 -50.38 -11.69 -7.94
C ARG A 113 -51.13 -11.81 -6.61
N GLY A 114 -50.81 -12.84 -5.82
CA GLY A 114 -51.35 -13.03 -4.47
C GLY A 114 -50.83 -12.03 -3.43
N SER A 115 -50.00 -11.05 -3.81
CA SER A 115 -49.36 -10.08 -2.91
C SER A 115 -48.56 -10.73 -1.78
N ARG A 116 -47.98 -11.91 -2.05
CA ARG A 116 -47.00 -12.59 -1.21
C ARG A 116 -45.58 -12.17 -1.64
N ALA A 117 -44.60 -12.43 -0.78
CA ALA A 117 -43.20 -12.21 -1.12
C ALA A 117 -42.79 -13.21 -2.20
N ALA A 118 -42.51 -12.72 -3.41
CA ALA A 118 -42.09 -13.55 -4.52
C ALA A 118 -40.58 -13.78 -4.44
N LYS A 119 -40.16 -15.05 -4.45
CA LYS A 119 -38.78 -15.44 -4.21
C LYS A 119 -37.91 -15.29 -5.46
N VAL A 120 -36.74 -14.69 -5.31
CA VAL A 120 -35.67 -14.63 -6.31
C VAL A 120 -34.34 -14.92 -5.64
N GLU A 121 -33.42 -15.58 -6.34
CA GLU A 121 -32.13 -15.99 -5.81
C GLU A 121 -31.00 -15.53 -6.74
N LEU A 122 -29.95 -14.98 -6.16
CA LEU A 122 -28.74 -14.59 -6.87
C LEU A 122 -27.68 -15.65 -6.61
N VAL A 123 -27.26 -16.35 -7.66
CA VAL A 123 -26.20 -17.36 -7.63
C VAL A 123 -24.89 -16.69 -8.05
N TYR A 124 -23.94 -16.58 -7.13
CA TYR A 124 -22.63 -15.97 -7.37
C TYR A 124 -21.58 -16.56 -6.44
N ASP A 125 -20.31 -16.47 -6.84
CA ASP A 125 -19.17 -16.85 -6.01
C ASP A 125 -18.64 -15.65 -5.22
N SER A 126 -18.82 -15.66 -3.90
CA SER A 126 -18.36 -14.57 -3.03
C SER A 126 -16.83 -14.47 -2.89
N SER A 127 -16.08 -15.52 -3.26
CA SER A 127 -14.62 -15.50 -3.26
C SER A 127 -14.05 -14.68 -4.41
N ARG A 128 -14.86 -14.42 -5.45
CA ARG A 128 -14.45 -13.68 -6.64
C ARG A 128 -14.72 -12.19 -6.49
N GLN A 129 -13.69 -11.38 -6.71
CA GLN A 129 -13.85 -9.91 -6.79
C GLN A 129 -14.67 -9.49 -8.00
N ASP A 130 -14.61 -10.24 -9.10
CA ASP A 130 -15.29 -9.90 -10.36
C ASP A 130 -16.81 -9.89 -10.19
N SER A 131 -17.36 -10.81 -9.37
CA SER A 131 -18.79 -10.93 -9.11
C SER A 131 -19.36 -9.84 -8.19
N GLN A 132 -18.53 -9.13 -7.41
CA GLN A 132 -19.02 -8.19 -6.38
C GLN A 132 -19.77 -6.99 -6.98
N ILE A 133 -19.26 -6.43 -8.08
CA ILE A 133 -19.85 -5.25 -8.74
C ILE A 133 -21.17 -5.63 -9.44
N PRO A 134 -21.23 -6.68 -10.29
CA PRO A 134 -22.49 -7.22 -10.84
C PRO A 134 -23.54 -7.52 -9.78
N VAL A 135 -23.18 -8.24 -8.71
CA VAL A 135 -24.09 -8.60 -7.62
C VAL A 135 -24.67 -7.37 -6.94
N SER A 136 -23.82 -6.37 -6.65
CA SER A 136 -24.26 -5.11 -6.04
C SER A 136 -25.24 -4.35 -6.95
N ARG A 137 -24.94 -4.28 -8.26
CA ARG A 137 -25.79 -3.63 -9.26
C ARG A 137 -27.16 -4.31 -9.36
N VAL A 138 -27.21 -5.62 -9.55
CA VAL A 138 -28.48 -6.38 -9.65
C VAL A 138 -29.27 -6.31 -8.35
N ARG A 139 -28.62 -6.48 -7.18
CA ARG A 139 -29.28 -6.35 -5.87
C ARG A 139 -29.88 -4.97 -5.67
N GLY A 140 -29.19 -3.90 -6.09
CA GLY A 140 -29.71 -2.54 -6.06
C GLY A 140 -31.00 -2.40 -6.86
N VAL A 141 -31.01 -2.88 -8.11
CA VAL A 141 -32.19 -2.84 -8.99
C VAL A 141 -33.35 -3.68 -8.45
N LEU A 142 -33.08 -4.89 -7.95
CA LEU A 142 -34.10 -5.75 -7.33
C LEU A 142 -34.73 -5.09 -6.08
N THR A 143 -33.91 -4.42 -5.27
CA THR A 143 -34.38 -3.70 -4.07
C THR A 143 -35.23 -2.50 -4.47
N GLU A 144 -34.83 -1.76 -5.50
CA GLU A 144 -35.61 -0.64 -6.06
C GLU A 144 -36.98 -1.13 -6.58
N TYR A 145 -37.00 -2.23 -7.33
CA TYR A 145 -38.24 -2.85 -7.82
C TYR A 145 -39.16 -3.26 -6.67
N SER A 146 -38.62 -4.00 -5.69
CA SER A 146 -39.36 -4.44 -4.50
C SER A 146 -39.94 -3.26 -3.72
N ARG A 147 -39.18 -2.18 -3.56
CA ARG A 147 -39.63 -0.96 -2.87
C ARG A 147 -40.76 -0.27 -3.63
N THR A 148 -40.59 -0.11 -4.94
CA THR A 148 -41.57 0.57 -5.81
C THR A 148 -42.91 -0.16 -5.77
N VAL A 149 -42.89 -1.48 -5.97
CA VAL A 149 -44.12 -2.27 -5.99
C VAL A 149 -44.72 -2.41 -4.59
N GLY A 150 -43.89 -2.55 -3.55
CA GLY A 150 -44.36 -2.57 -2.17
C GLY A 150 -45.17 -1.32 -1.81
N VAL A 151 -44.69 -0.14 -2.21
CA VAL A 151 -45.41 1.14 -2.02
C VAL A 151 -46.72 1.17 -2.80
N LEU A 152 -46.71 0.81 -4.09
CA LEU A 152 -47.94 0.77 -4.91
C LEU A 152 -49.00 -0.17 -4.33
N ARG A 153 -48.59 -1.37 -3.87
CA ARG A 153 -49.49 -2.32 -3.20
C ARG A 153 -50.05 -1.77 -1.90
N GLY A 154 -49.24 -1.04 -1.12
CA GLY A 154 -49.68 -0.38 0.10
C GLY A 154 -50.77 0.65 -0.18
N ILE A 155 -50.53 1.54 -1.15
CA ILE A 155 -51.46 2.61 -1.55
C ILE A 155 -52.82 2.01 -1.98
N HIS A 156 -52.82 0.96 -2.81
CA HIS A 156 -54.05 0.30 -3.24
C HIS A 156 -54.86 -0.34 -2.10
N ARG A 157 -54.22 -0.61 -0.95
CA ARG A 157 -54.84 -1.15 0.25
C ARG A 157 -55.16 -0.08 1.30
N GLY A 158 -55.03 1.20 0.94
CA GLY A 158 -55.25 2.32 1.88
C GLY A 158 -54.16 2.45 2.94
N ILE A 159 -53.04 1.76 2.79
CA ILE A 159 -51.89 1.86 3.69
C ILE A 159 -51.05 3.04 3.24
N SER A 160 -50.85 4.01 4.13
CA SER A 160 -49.94 5.12 3.87
C SER A 160 -48.52 4.58 3.63
N PRO A 161 -47.80 5.06 2.59
CA PRO A 161 -46.40 4.68 2.34
C PRO A 161 -45.48 4.87 3.55
N GLU A 162 -45.80 5.81 4.44
CA GLU A 162 -45.03 6.09 5.65
C GLU A 162 -45.08 4.95 6.67
N VAL A 163 -46.19 4.22 6.74
CA VAL A 163 -46.38 3.09 7.68
C VAL A 163 -45.49 1.91 7.29
N ALA A 164 -45.15 1.78 6.00
CA ALA A 164 -44.28 0.71 5.52
C ALA A 164 -42.80 0.90 5.90
N PHE A 165 -42.38 2.11 6.29
CA PHE A 165 -41.00 2.43 6.66
C PHE A 165 -40.93 2.94 8.10
N ALA A 166 -41.03 2.01 9.06
CA ALA A 166 -40.97 2.34 10.49
C ALA A 166 -39.67 3.03 10.94
N VAL A 167 -38.57 2.83 10.20
CA VAL A 167 -37.27 3.48 10.45
C VAL A 167 -36.72 4.00 9.14
N GLN A 168 -36.54 5.32 9.05
CA GLN A 168 -35.83 5.95 7.94
C GLN A 168 -34.34 6.03 8.29
N ILE A 169 -33.53 5.19 7.64
CA ILE A 169 -32.08 5.21 7.83
C ILE A 169 -31.49 6.35 7.00
N GLY A 170 -31.16 7.45 7.68
CA GLY A 170 -30.33 8.51 7.10
C GLY A 170 -28.86 8.11 7.12
N GLN A 171 -28.24 7.99 5.95
CA GLN A 171 -26.79 7.80 5.86
C GLN A 171 -26.10 9.16 5.72
N ARG A 172 -25.28 9.51 6.70
CA ARG A 172 -24.36 10.64 6.60
C ARG A 172 -22.95 10.09 6.54
N ASP A 173 -22.39 10.08 5.33
CA ASP A 173 -20.97 9.76 5.17
C ASP A 173 -20.13 10.93 5.70
N VAL A 174 -19.31 10.63 6.71
CA VAL A 174 -18.37 11.57 7.33
C VAL A 174 -16.93 11.31 6.89
N ALA A 175 -16.71 10.36 5.99
CA ALA A 175 -15.40 10.09 5.43
C ALA A 175 -14.91 11.31 4.64
N THR A 176 -13.70 11.75 4.94
CA THR A 176 -13.03 12.75 4.12
C THR A 176 -12.79 12.17 2.72
N PRO A 177 -12.78 13.01 1.66
CA PRO A 177 -12.39 12.57 0.33
C PRO A 177 -11.05 11.82 0.34
N GLU A 178 -10.11 12.25 1.20
CA GLU A 178 -8.81 11.63 1.45
C GLU A 178 -8.95 10.19 1.95
N ALA A 179 -9.81 9.94 2.93
CA ALA A 179 -10.04 8.62 3.51
C ALA A 179 -10.75 7.65 2.55
N ARG A 180 -11.53 8.17 1.59
CA ARG A 180 -12.25 7.38 0.58
C ARG A 180 -11.36 6.88 -0.57
N ARG A 181 -10.14 7.39 -0.70
CA ARG A 181 -9.23 7.13 -1.84
C ARG A 181 -8.56 5.75 -1.77
N GLY A 182 -9.33 4.68 -1.98
CA GLY A 182 -8.91 3.41 -2.59
C GLY A 182 -7.83 2.53 -1.93
N MET A 183 -7.84 1.24 -2.32
CA MET A 183 -6.85 0.22 -1.90
C MET A 183 -5.39 0.58 -2.23
N LEU A 184 -5.15 1.47 -3.21
CA LEU A 184 -3.80 1.89 -3.62
C LEU A 184 -3.03 2.63 -2.51
N LEU A 185 -3.71 3.36 -1.64
CA LEU A 185 -3.07 4.04 -0.50
C LEU A 185 -2.64 3.07 0.61
N VAL A 186 -3.10 1.81 0.58
CA VAL A 186 -2.74 0.78 1.57
C VAL A 186 -1.31 0.28 1.35
N PHE A 187 -0.83 0.23 0.11
CA PHE A 187 0.53 -0.21 -0.23
C PHE A 187 1.58 0.90 -0.18
N LEU A 188 1.15 2.17 -0.18
CA LEU A 188 2.04 3.33 -0.17
C LEU A 188 3.00 3.34 1.04
N PRO A 189 2.53 3.12 2.30
CA PRO A 189 3.44 3.09 3.45
C PRO A 189 4.52 2.04 3.33
N TYR A 190 4.19 0.85 2.83
CA TYR A 190 5.16 -0.23 2.64
C TYR A 190 6.28 0.17 1.69
N LEU A 191 5.93 0.71 0.51
CA LEU A 191 6.94 1.12 -0.48
C LEU A 191 7.85 2.22 0.07
N LEU A 192 7.27 3.26 0.69
CA LEU A 192 8.05 4.36 1.27
C LEU A 192 8.98 3.89 2.39
N VAL A 193 8.49 3.02 3.28
CA VAL A 193 9.31 2.45 4.35
C VAL A 193 10.42 1.58 3.76
N LEU A 194 10.10 0.69 2.82
CA LEU A 194 11.07 -0.19 2.16
C LEU A 194 12.21 0.61 1.51
N PHE A 195 11.87 1.61 0.69
CA PHE A 195 12.87 2.43 0.01
C PHE A 195 13.62 3.37 0.95
N SER A 196 13.00 3.85 2.04
CA SER A 196 13.72 4.63 3.05
C SER A 196 14.75 3.76 3.79
N PHE A 197 14.37 2.54 4.13
CA PHE A 197 15.20 1.58 4.86
C PHE A 197 16.36 1.07 4.00
N LEU A 198 16.12 0.84 2.70
CA LEU A 198 17.12 0.31 1.77
C LEU A 198 17.75 1.36 0.85
N GLY A 199 17.40 2.64 1.00
CA GLY A 199 17.83 3.71 0.08
C GLY A 199 19.34 3.92 0.03
N GLY A 200 20.05 3.61 1.12
CA GLY A 200 21.51 3.63 1.17
C GLY A 200 22.20 2.31 0.83
N ALA A 201 21.45 1.26 0.47
CA ALA A 201 21.98 -0.09 0.42
C ALA A 201 23.07 -0.31 -0.62
N ALA A 202 22.89 0.25 -1.82
CA ALA A 202 23.88 0.16 -2.89
C ALA A 202 25.25 0.70 -2.44
N LEU A 203 25.27 1.85 -1.76
CA LEU A 203 26.50 2.43 -1.24
C LEU A 203 27.09 1.58 -0.11
N VAL A 204 26.28 1.23 0.90
CA VAL A 204 26.74 0.47 2.07
C VAL A 204 27.39 -0.85 1.68
N ILE A 205 26.79 -1.58 0.74
CA ILE A 205 27.30 -2.87 0.29
C ILE A 205 28.65 -2.71 -0.42
N ASP A 206 28.79 -1.74 -1.32
CA ASP A 206 30.05 -1.52 -2.06
C ASP A 206 31.18 -1.01 -1.13
N VAL A 207 30.91 -0.01 -0.30
CA VAL A 207 31.94 0.60 0.58
C VAL A 207 32.30 -0.26 1.80
N THR A 208 31.49 -1.25 2.14
CA THR A 208 31.73 -2.10 3.33
C THR A 208 32.10 -3.52 2.95
N ALA A 209 31.19 -4.24 2.28
CA ALA A 209 31.46 -5.61 1.86
C ALA A 209 32.37 -5.65 0.64
N GLY A 210 32.22 -4.71 -0.31
CA GLY A 210 33.08 -4.61 -1.50
C GLY A 210 34.53 -4.27 -1.16
N GLU A 211 34.76 -3.29 -0.28
CA GLU A 211 36.13 -2.98 0.19
C GLU A 211 36.76 -4.15 0.98
N ARG A 212 35.94 -4.96 1.66
CA ARG A 212 36.41 -6.18 2.35
C ARG A 212 36.82 -7.25 1.36
N GLU A 213 35.98 -7.51 0.37
CA GLU A 213 36.22 -8.50 -0.69
C GLU A 213 37.47 -8.14 -1.52
N ARG A 214 37.72 -6.83 -1.74
CA ARG A 214 38.91 -6.32 -2.44
C ARG A 214 40.15 -6.18 -1.54
N GLN A 215 40.06 -6.60 -0.27
CA GLN A 215 41.13 -6.48 0.74
C GLN A 215 41.64 -5.04 0.94
N SER A 216 40.87 -4.02 0.55
CA SER A 216 41.26 -2.61 0.68
C SER A 216 40.94 -2.03 2.06
N LEU A 217 40.23 -2.78 2.92
CA LEU A 217 39.98 -2.39 4.31
C LEU A 217 41.25 -2.42 5.18
N GLU A 218 42.18 -3.34 4.94
CA GLU A 218 43.37 -3.50 5.79
C GLU A 218 44.30 -2.28 5.73
N PRO A 219 44.66 -1.73 4.53
CA PRO A 219 45.43 -0.50 4.44
C PRO A 219 44.71 0.70 5.05
N LEU A 220 43.38 0.75 4.96
CA LEU A 220 42.57 1.84 5.49
C LEU A 220 42.55 1.83 7.03
N LEU A 221 42.54 0.65 7.64
CA LEU A 221 42.63 0.47 9.09
C LEU A 221 44.04 0.68 9.65
N ALA A 222 45.07 0.69 8.79
CA ALA A 222 46.45 1.04 9.14
C ALA A 222 46.70 2.56 9.15
N THR A 223 45.74 3.36 8.69
CA THR A 223 45.83 4.83 8.77
C THR A 223 45.71 5.30 10.24
N PRO A 224 46.27 6.47 10.59
CA PRO A 224 46.20 7.02 11.96
C PRO A 224 44.78 7.48 12.37
N ALA A 225 43.76 7.27 11.53
CA ALA A 225 42.39 7.61 11.83
C ALA A 225 41.73 6.54 12.73
N PRO A 226 40.97 6.94 13.77
CA PRO A 226 40.29 5.98 14.63
C PRO A 226 39.22 5.21 13.83
N ARG A 227 39.22 3.87 13.96
CA ARG A 227 38.30 2.96 13.24
C ARG A 227 36.82 3.37 13.35
N ALA A 228 36.41 3.85 14.52
CA ALA A 228 35.04 4.34 14.75
C ALA A 228 34.69 5.59 13.92
N ALA A 229 35.66 6.47 13.62
CA ALA A 229 35.44 7.64 12.77
C ALA A 229 35.32 7.26 11.29
N ILE A 230 36.11 6.28 10.83
CA ILE A 230 35.99 5.73 9.47
C ILE A 230 34.60 5.13 9.28
N MET A 231 34.19 4.26 10.20
CA MET A 231 32.90 3.57 10.14
C MET A 231 31.71 4.54 10.21
N SER A 232 31.79 5.54 11.11
CA SER A 232 30.81 6.62 11.19
C SER A 232 30.74 7.47 9.92
N GLY A 233 31.87 7.70 9.24
CA GLY A 233 31.92 8.41 7.97
C GLY A 233 31.21 7.64 6.85
N LYS A 234 31.37 6.32 6.81
CA LYS A 234 30.66 5.44 5.87
C LYS A 234 29.15 5.43 6.10
N ILE A 235 28.71 5.30 7.36
CA ILE A 235 27.28 5.43 7.70
C ILE A 235 26.75 6.80 7.29
N LEU A 236 27.49 7.87 7.59
CA LEU A 236 27.05 9.23 7.26
C LEU A 236 26.88 9.41 5.75
N ALA A 237 27.82 8.92 4.93
CA ALA A 237 27.67 8.93 3.47
C ALA A 237 26.43 8.17 3.01
N ALA A 238 26.19 6.98 3.58
CA ALA A 238 25.01 6.17 3.27
C ALA A 238 23.70 6.85 3.68
N CYS A 239 23.67 7.51 4.83
CA CYS A 239 22.52 8.30 5.27
C CYS A 239 22.26 9.46 4.32
N LEU A 240 23.30 10.21 3.92
CA LEU A 240 23.15 11.34 2.99
C LEU A 240 22.65 10.88 1.61
N PHE A 241 23.21 9.78 1.09
CA PHE A 241 22.75 9.19 -0.16
C PHE A 241 21.31 8.66 -0.05
N GLY A 242 20.98 7.95 1.04
CA GLY A 242 19.63 7.48 1.32
C GLY A 242 18.61 8.61 1.45
N MET A 243 18.98 9.72 2.09
CA MET A 243 18.15 10.93 2.19
C MET A 243 17.92 11.59 0.82
N LEU A 244 18.94 11.61 -0.04
CA LEU A 244 18.79 12.11 -1.41
C LEU A 244 17.85 11.22 -2.25
N SER A 245 18.02 9.90 -2.14
CA SER A 245 17.12 8.93 -2.80
C SER A 245 15.68 9.09 -2.30
N LEU A 246 15.51 9.22 -0.99
CA LEU A 246 14.21 9.46 -0.36
C LEU A 246 13.57 10.77 -0.83
N LEU A 247 14.34 11.87 -0.95
CA LEU A 247 13.86 13.13 -1.49
C LEU A 247 13.29 12.95 -2.89
N LEU A 248 14.01 12.27 -3.77
CA LEU A 248 13.55 12.01 -5.14
C LEU A 248 12.31 11.12 -5.17
N ILE A 249 12.19 10.16 -4.26
CA ILE A 249 10.99 9.33 -4.14
C ILE A 249 9.78 10.19 -3.77
N VAL A 250 9.90 11.07 -2.78
CA VAL A 250 8.79 11.93 -2.34
C VAL A 250 8.41 12.94 -3.45
N VAL A 251 9.40 13.49 -4.17
CA VAL A 251 9.15 14.34 -5.35
C VAL A 251 8.44 13.55 -6.45
N SER A 252 8.89 12.33 -6.72
CA SER A 252 8.29 11.48 -7.74
C SER A 252 6.88 11.05 -7.37
N LEU A 253 6.61 10.80 -6.09
CA LEU A 253 5.26 10.51 -5.58
C LEU A 253 4.32 11.70 -5.82
N LYS A 254 4.77 12.93 -5.53
CA LYS A 254 4.00 14.15 -5.84
C LYS A 254 3.67 14.23 -7.33
N LEU A 255 4.67 14.01 -8.19
CA LEU A 255 4.48 14.03 -9.64
C LEU A 255 3.51 12.94 -10.10
N SER A 256 3.61 11.74 -9.51
CA SER A 256 2.72 10.60 -9.78
C SER A 256 1.26 10.97 -9.49
N PHE A 257 0.99 11.56 -8.33
CA PHE A 257 -0.37 11.98 -7.99
C PHE A 257 -0.88 13.11 -8.90
N GLN A 258 -0.02 14.05 -9.31
CA GLN A 258 -0.41 15.11 -10.24
C GLN A 258 -0.76 14.59 -11.65
N LEU A 259 -0.06 13.54 -12.10
CA LEU A 259 -0.26 12.93 -13.42
C LEU A 259 -1.33 11.83 -13.41
N ALA A 260 -1.70 11.31 -12.24
CA ALA A 260 -2.69 10.24 -12.13
C ALA A 260 -4.08 10.72 -12.56
N PRO A 261 -4.83 9.90 -13.33
CA PRO A 261 -6.21 10.21 -13.70
C PRO A 261 -7.19 9.99 -12.54
N GLY A 262 -8.36 10.61 -12.62
CA GLY A 262 -9.47 10.40 -11.68
C GLY A 262 -9.24 10.93 -10.25
N PRO A 263 -9.84 10.30 -9.22
CA PRO A 263 -9.82 10.79 -7.83
C PRO A 263 -8.43 10.78 -7.18
N MET A 264 -7.44 10.14 -7.82
CA MET A 264 -6.05 10.12 -7.38
C MET A 264 -5.32 11.45 -7.63
N ARG A 265 -5.81 12.27 -8.57
CA ARG A 265 -5.30 13.62 -8.85
C ARG A 265 -5.53 14.63 -7.73
N MET A 266 -6.48 14.34 -6.84
CA MET A 266 -6.90 15.22 -5.74
C MET A 266 -6.15 14.97 -4.43
N VAL A 267 -5.08 14.14 -4.45
CA VAL A 267 -4.15 14.04 -3.32
C VAL A 267 -3.20 15.23 -3.41
N ASP A 268 -3.53 16.31 -2.69
CA ASP A 268 -2.64 17.46 -2.62
C ASP A 268 -1.47 17.16 -1.67
N VAL A 269 -0.40 16.61 -2.24
CA VAL A 269 0.89 16.49 -1.54
C VAL A 269 1.52 17.87 -1.48
N SER A 270 1.02 18.68 -0.56
CA SER A 270 1.54 20.00 -0.27
C SER A 270 2.98 19.93 0.23
N VAL A 271 3.74 21.01 0.05
CA VAL A 271 5.15 21.09 0.50
C VAL A 271 5.30 20.76 2.00
N PRO A 272 4.40 21.19 2.91
CA PRO A 272 4.43 20.77 4.31
C PRO A 272 4.30 19.25 4.50
N VAL A 273 3.41 18.58 3.76
CA VAL A 273 3.23 17.13 3.84
C VAL A 273 4.48 16.40 3.34
N MET A 274 5.12 16.90 2.27
CA MET A 274 6.42 16.35 1.81
C MET A 274 7.49 16.45 2.90
N ALA A 275 7.60 17.61 3.56
CA ALA A 275 8.57 17.82 4.62
C ALA A 275 8.30 16.90 5.82
N GLN A 276 7.02 16.71 6.19
CA GLN A 276 6.64 15.77 7.23
C GLN A 276 6.92 14.32 6.82
N LEU A 277 6.65 13.91 5.57
CA LEU A 277 7.00 12.58 5.07
C LEU A 277 8.50 12.31 5.14
N LEU A 278 9.32 13.29 4.75
CA LEU A 278 10.78 13.20 4.88
C LEU A 278 11.19 13.05 6.35
N LEU A 279 10.59 13.81 7.25
CA LEU A 279 10.87 13.74 8.68
C LEU A 279 10.44 12.39 9.28
N VAL A 280 9.31 11.84 8.85
CA VAL A 280 8.87 10.49 9.21
C VAL A 280 9.88 9.48 8.70
N LEU A 281 10.36 9.56 7.46
CA LEU A 281 11.18 8.49 6.90
C LEU A 281 12.66 8.57 7.30
N LEU A 282 13.12 9.72 7.82
CA LEU A 282 14.51 9.95 8.19
C LEU A 282 15.06 8.96 9.26
N PRO A 283 14.37 8.68 10.38
CA PRO A 283 14.82 7.64 11.32
C PRO A 283 14.96 6.26 10.68
N MET A 284 14.11 5.91 9.70
CA MET A 284 14.23 4.63 8.98
C MET A 284 15.46 4.58 8.09
N VAL A 285 15.83 5.69 7.44
CA VAL A 285 17.09 5.78 6.70
C VAL A 285 18.26 5.48 7.63
N LEU A 286 18.30 6.09 8.81
CA LEU A 286 19.37 5.85 9.79
C LEU A 286 19.40 4.40 10.28
N VAL A 287 18.26 3.84 10.67
CA VAL A 287 18.15 2.45 11.15
C VAL A 287 18.56 1.48 10.04
N GLY A 288 18.11 1.71 8.81
CA GLY A 288 18.41 0.85 7.67
C GLY A 288 19.87 0.87 7.26
N THR A 289 20.47 2.06 7.11
CA THR A 289 21.89 2.17 6.74
C THR A 289 22.79 1.62 7.82
N THR A 290 22.51 1.89 9.10
CA THR A 290 23.32 1.37 10.22
C THR A 290 23.24 -0.14 10.36
N LEU A 291 22.03 -0.71 10.29
CA LEU A 291 21.82 -2.15 10.33
C LEU A 291 22.47 -2.87 9.15
N LEU A 292 22.31 -2.33 7.94
CA LEU A 292 22.94 -2.91 6.76
C LEU A 292 24.47 -2.76 6.83
N THR A 293 25.01 -1.67 7.37
CA THR A 293 26.46 -1.53 7.56
C THR A 293 26.99 -2.56 8.54
N LEU A 294 26.24 -2.85 9.61
CA LEU A 294 26.58 -3.91 10.58
C LEU A 294 26.68 -5.28 9.89
N ILE A 295 25.68 -5.62 9.08
CA ILE A 295 25.62 -6.90 8.37
C ILE A 295 26.71 -6.96 7.29
N ALA A 296 26.86 -5.91 6.49
CA ALA A 296 27.86 -5.82 5.44
C ALA A 296 29.30 -5.88 6.00
N ALA A 297 29.50 -5.42 7.24
CA ALA A 297 30.78 -5.56 7.92
C ALA A 297 31.08 -7.01 8.35
N SER A 298 30.06 -7.80 8.70
CA SER A 298 30.26 -9.16 9.22
C SER A 298 30.40 -10.24 8.14
N VAL A 299 30.00 -9.96 6.91
CA VAL A 299 30.02 -10.91 5.78
C VAL A 299 31.34 -10.87 5.02
N LYS A 300 31.67 -11.94 4.27
CA LYS A 300 32.94 -12.02 3.52
C LYS A 300 32.83 -11.54 2.07
N SER A 301 31.63 -11.52 1.49
CA SER A 301 31.41 -11.16 0.08
C SER A 301 30.22 -10.23 -0.13
N VAL A 302 30.23 -9.50 -1.23
CA VAL A 302 29.11 -8.66 -1.70
C VAL A 302 27.85 -9.50 -1.92
N LYS A 303 27.98 -10.73 -2.44
CA LYS A 303 26.85 -11.65 -2.67
C LYS A 303 26.15 -12.05 -1.37
N GLU A 304 26.92 -12.27 -0.32
CA GLU A 304 26.38 -12.61 1.00
C GLU A 304 25.63 -11.40 1.60
N ALA A 305 26.20 -10.19 1.51
CA ALA A 305 25.52 -8.96 1.91
C ALA A 305 24.18 -8.75 1.19
N GLN A 306 24.16 -9.01 -0.13
CA GLN A 306 22.94 -8.94 -0.95
C GLN A 306 21.89 -9.97 -0.53
N SER A 307 22.32 -11.18 -0.15
CA SER A 307 21.40 -12.23 0.32
C SER A 307 20.70 -11.82 1.62
N TYR A 308 21.44 -11.22 2.57
CA TYR A 308 20.84 -10.66 3.78
C TYR A 308 19.93 -9.47 3.49
N MET A 309 20.27 -8.63 2.50
CA MET A 309 19.40 -7.53 2.06
C MET A 309 18.03 -8.05 1.59
N SER A 310 17.97 -9.19 0.89
CA SER A 310 16.69 -9.82 0.52
C SER A 310 15.86 -10.22 1.74
N VAL A 311 16.47 -10.70 2.83
CA VAL A 311 15.76 -10.99 4.08
C VAL A 311 15.26 -9.70 4.74
N LEU A 312 16.09 -8.65 4.75
CA LEU A 312 15.73 -7.34 5.29
C LEU A 312 14.55 -6.68 4.55
N MET A 313 14.35 -6.96 3.27
CA MET A 313 13.19 -6.48 2.51
C MET A 313 11.85 -6.97 3.08
N PHE A 314 11.82 -8.13 3.74
CA PHE A 314 10.60 -8.68 4.34
C PHE A 314 10.25 -8.03 5.69
N LEU A 315 11.20 -7.37 6.35
CA LEU A 315 11.00 -6.82 7.70
C LEU A 315 9.88 -5.74 7.74
N PRO A 316 9.83 -4.77 6.80
CA PRO A 316 8.71 -3.82 6.69
C PRO A 316 7.38 -4.45 6.27
N MET A 317 7.42 -5.64 5.64
CA MET A 317 6.23 -6.29 5.08
C MET A 317 5.32 -6.83 6.19
N VAL A 318 5.90 -7.43 7.24
CA VAL A 318 5.16 -8.06 8.35
C VAL A 318 4.13 -7.11 8.99
N PRO A 319 4.49 -5.92 9.51
CA PRO A 319 3.51 -5.03 10.13
C PRO A 319 2.50 -4.48 9.13
N THR A 320 2.89 -4.33 7.86
CA THR A 320 1.98 -3.88 6.81
C THR A 320 0.88 -4.91 6.58
N ILE A 321 1.23 -6.20 6.46
CA ILE A 321 0.24 -7.28 6.29
C ILE A 321 -0.66 -7.37 7.52
N VAL A 322 -0.09 -7.32 8.73
CA VAL A 322 -0.86 -7.39 9.98
C VAL A 322 -1.90 -6.26 10.04
N LEU A 323 -1.52 -5.03 9.70
CA LEU A 323 -2.45 -3.89 9.66
C LEU A 323 -3.49 -3.99 8.53
N MET A 324 -3.16 -4.67 7.43
CA MET A 324 -4.10 -4.91 6.34
C MET A 324 -5.19 -5.92 6.73
N VAL A 325 -4.81 -6.97 7.45
CA VAL A 325 -5.74 -8.02 7.92
C VAL A 325 -6.54 -7.55 9.13
N ASN A 326 -5.89 -6.84 10.05
CA ASN A 326 -6.51 -6.33 11.26
C ASN A 326 -6.16 -4.83 11.42
N PRO A 327 -7.02 -3.93 10.90
CA PRO A 327 -6.83 -2.51 11.10
C PRO A 327 -7.09 -2.15 12.57
N VAL A 328 -6.03 -2.21 13.38
CA VAL A 328 -6.05 -1.81 14.79
C VAL A 328 -6.16 -0.30 14.92
N LYS A 329 -6.93 0.15 15.92
CA LYS A 329 -6.95 1.57 16.31
C LYS A 329 -5.54 2.02 16.68
N THR A 330 -5.18 3.23 16.25
CA THR A 330 -3.89 3.83 16.56
C THR A 330 -3.73 4.02 18.06
N GLN A 331 -2.67 3.46 18.62
CA GLN A 331 -2.33 3.56 20.03
C GLN A 331 -0.88 4.03 20.18
N LEU A 332 -0.57 4.73 21.28
CA LEU A 332 0.71 5.40 21.45
C LEU A 332 1.93 4.46 21.34
N TRP A 333 1.81 3.23 21.84
CA TRP A 333 2.91 2.24 21.80
C TRP A 333 3.29 1.85 20.37
N GLN A 334 2.38 1.96 19.40
CA GLN A 334 2.64 1.60 18.00
C GLN A 334 3.69 2.53 17.37
N PHE A 335 3.79 3.77 17.85
CA PHE A 335 4.78 4.74 17.39
C PHE A 335 6.20 4.48 17.91
N ALA A 336 6.36 3.59 18.90
CA ALA A 336 7.67 3.19 19.40
C ALA A 336 8.28 2.01 18.62
N VAL A 337 7.45 1.22 17.92
CA VAL A 337 7.89 0.00 17.22
C VAL A 337 8.31 0.34 15.79
N PRO A 338 9.57 0.06 15.38
CA PRO A 338 10.03 0.26 14.00
C PRO A 338 9.12 -0.44 12.97
N PHE A 339 9.03 0.12 11.77
CA PHE A 339 8.15 -0.27 10.66
C PHE A 339 6.66 -0.05 10.93
N LEU A 340 6.16 -0.44 12.09
CA LEU A 340 4.77 -0.19 12.50
C LEU A 340 4.50 1.31 12.68
N ALA A 341 5.40 2.00 13.37
CA ALA A 341 5.33 3.42 13.62
C ALA A 341 5.29 4.23 12.32
N GLN A 342 6.14 3.89 11.36
CA GLN A 342 6.19 4.57 10.06
C GLN A 342 4.95 4.29 9.23
N ASN A 343 4.44 3.06 9.26
CA ASN A 343 3.20 2.73 8.59
C ASN A 343 2.04 3.62 9.10
N GLN A 344 1.89 3.72 10.42
CA GLN A 344 0.86 4.54 11.04
C GLN A 344 1.04 6.04 10.77
N MET A 345 2.27 6.56 10.87
CA MET A 345 2.55 7.97 10.58
C MET A 345 2.21 8.31 9.13
N ILE A 346 2.67 7.50 8.16
CA ILE A 346 2.39 7.74 6.72
C ILE A 346 0.89 7.70 6.45
N LEU A 347 0.16 6.72 7.01
CA LEU A 347 -1.30 6.65 6.85
C LEU A 347 -2.00 7.90 7.39
N LYS A 348 -1.59 8.40 8.57
CA LYS A 348 -2.12 9.66 9.12
C LYS A 348 -1.88 10.84 8.19
N LEU A 349 -0.65 11.01 7.67
CA LEU A 349 -0.33 12.10 6.74
C LEU A 349 -1.17 12.02 5.46
N VAL A 350 -1.29 10.82 4.88
CA VAL A 350 -2.00 10.59 3.63
C VAL A 350 -3.51 10.82 3.77
N ARG A 351 -4.06 10.53 4.96
CA ARG A 351 -5.47 10.78 5.30
C ARG A 351 -5.74 12.22 5.78
N SER A 352 -4.71 13.07 5.83
CA SER A 352 -4.77 14.42 6.40
C SER A 352 -5.23 14.46 7.86
N GLU A 353 -4.91 13.41 8.63
CA GLU A 353 -5.15 13.36 10.07
C GLU A 353 -4.04 14.11 10.82
N ALA A 354 -4.43 14.90 11.84
CA ALA A 354 -3.46 15.60 12.67
C ALA A 354 -2.63 14.62 13.50
N ILE A 355 -1.30 14.80 13.49
CA ILE A 355 -0.38 14.05 14.36
C ILE A 355 -0.12 14.90 15.60
N THR A 356 -0.34 14.29 16.76
CA THR A 356 -0.15 14.97 18.04
C THR A 356 1.34 15.13 18.34
N ALA A 357 1.73 16.20 19.03
CA ALA A 357 3.12 16.43 19.44
C ALA A 357 3.70 15.25 20.25
N GLN A 358 2.88 14.58 21.06
CA GLN A 358 3.25 13.38 21.80
C GLN A 358 3.62 12.21 20.89
N GLU A 359 2.86 12.01 19.80
CA GLU A 359 3.14 10.96 18.81
C GLU A 359 4.47 11.22 18.11
N TRP A 360 4.72 12.48 17.71
CA TRP A 360 6.01 12.88 17.15
C TRP A 360 7.18 12.65 18.10
N LEU A 361 7.02 12.97 19.38
CA LEU A 361 8.08 12.83 20.37
C LEU A 361 8.43 11.35 20.60
N VAL A 362 7.41 10.50 20.79
CA VAL A 362 7.61 9.05 20.93
C VAL A 362 8.23 8.47 19.67
N TYR A 363 7.72 8.88 18.51
CA TYR A 363 8.17 8.43 17.20
C TYR A 363 9.65 8.74 16.95
N LEU A 364 10.04 10.01 17.04
CA LEU A 364 11.41 10.45 16.80
C LEU A 364 12.34 9.93 17.90
N GLY A 365 11.90 9.95 19.16
CA GLY A 365 12.68 9.44 20.28
C GLY A 365 13.02 7.95 20.13
N ALA A 366 12.03 7.11 19.82
CA ALA A 366 12.23 5.68 19.61
C ALA A 366 13.04 5.40 18.33
N GLY A 367 12.72 6.07 17.22
CA GLY A 367 13.39 5.88 15.94
C GLY A 367 14.87 6.28 15.96
N PHE A 368 15.17 7.50 16.40
CA PHE A 368 16.56 7.95 16.55
C PHE A 368 17.28 7.22 17.68
N GLY A 369 16.60 6.87 18.77
CA GLY A 369 17.16 6.06 19.84
C GLY A 369 17.61 4.69 19.34
N ALA A 370 16.78 4.01 18.55
CA ALA A 370 17.13 2.74 17.91
C ALA A 370 18.28 2.90 16.92
N GLY A 371 18.25 3.93 16.06
CA GLY A 371 19.32 4.22 15.11
C GLY A 371 20.66 4.53 15.78
N LEU A 372 20.64 5.30 16.87
CA LEU A 372 21.83 5.63 17.67
C LEU A 372 22.37 4.39 18.38
N ALA A 373 21.50 3.55 18.96
CA ALA A 373 21.91 2.30 19.59
C ALA A 373 22.60 1.37 18.58
N LEU A 374 22.03 1.21 17.38
CA LEU A 374 22.63 0.44 16.29
C LEU A 374 23.96 1.03 15.83
N TRP A 375 24.06 2.36 15.68
CA TRP A 375 25.31 3.03 15.34
C TRP A 375 26.39 2.77 16.40
N LEU A 376 26.07 2.93 17.69
CA LEU A 376 27.03 2.67 18.78
C LEU A 376 27.48 1.21 18.82
N LEU A 377 26.56 0.27 18.59
CA LEU A 377 26.90 -1.15 18.47
C LEU A 377 27.86 -1.39 17.29
N ALA A 378 27.63 -0.73 16.18
CA ALA A 378 28.45 -0.86 14.99
C ALA A 378 29.85 -0.26 15.16
N ALA A 379 29.95 0.89 15.83
CA ALA A 379 31.22 1.49 16.20
C ALA A 379 32.02 0.59 17.17
N ARG A 380 31.34 -0.09 18.11
CA ARG A 380 31.97 -1.05 19.03
C ARG A 380 32.42 -2.33 18.33
N LEU A 381 31.62 -2.85 17.39
CA LEU A 381 31.95 -4.07 16.66
C LEU A 381 33.24 -3.88 15.85
N TYR A 382 33.39 -2.74 15.17
CA TYR A 382 34.60 -2.37 14.42
C TYR A 382 35.87 -2.23 15.29
N HIS A 383 35.72 -2.12 16.60
CA HIS A 383 36.85 -2.11 17.53
C HIS A 383 37.37 -3.53 17.81
N ARG A 384 36.55 -4.58 17.65
CA ARG A 384 36.98 -5.97 17.85
C ARG A 384 37.84 -6.41 16.67
N GLU A 385 39.07 -6.80 16.96
CA GLU A 385 40.10 -7.24 16.01
C GLU A 385 39.69 -8.41 15.11
N LYS A 386 38.64 -9.16 15.48
CA LYS A 386 38.09 -10.28 14.70
C LYS A 386 37.51 -9.88 13.34
N LEU A 387 37.28 -8.59 13.08
CA LEU A 387 36.93 -8.11 11.75
C LEU A 387 38.14 -8.03 10.82
N ALA A 388 39.36 -7.80 11.31
CA ALA A 388 40.54 -7.64 10.47
C ALA A 388 41.16 -8.98 10.01
N ILE A 389 40.74 -10.11 10.57
CA ILE A 389 41.28 -11.41 10.22
C ILE A 389 40.31 -12.07 9.23
N SER A 390 40.52 -11.85 7.93
CA SER A 390 40.02 -12.82 6.94
C SER A 390 40.94 -14.04 6.99
N ALA A 391 40.73 -14.89 7.99
CA ALA A 391 41.19 -16.28 7.93
C ALA A 391 40.07 -17.14 7.32
#